data_AF-A0A351MNY1-F1
#
_entry.id   AF-A0A351MNY1-F1
#
_cell.length_a   1.000
_cell.length_b   1.000
_cell.length_c   1.000
_cell.angle_alpha   90.00
_cell.angle_beta   90.00
_cell.angle_gamma   90.00
#
_symmetry.space_group_name_H-M   'P 1'
#
loop_
_entity.id
_entity.type
_entity.pdbx_description
1 polymer ?
#
loop_
_entity_poly.entity_id
_entity_poly.type
_entity_poly.pdbx_seq_one_letter_code
_entity_poly.pdbx_strand_id
1 'polypeptide(L)'
;RESAAARGVPSWKYTGPDCVISAEEQAARAAAGAPSVVRCRVPRAAGRIEFEDLVYGPQSIDPDEIDDFVLLRADGSPLYMLSVVCDDIDEGITHILRGQDHLSNTPKQILLYQALGAPVPQFGHLALIMAPDGSKLSKRRHGEVVSITTYRDRGFLPEAMCSFLAQLGYSTGEAEESELLT
;
A
#
# COMPACT_ATOMS: atom_id res chain seq x y z
N ARG A 1 8.98 24.38 4.96
CA ARG A 1 10.04 24.15 3.95
C ARG A 1 11.39 24.68 4.43
N GLU A 2 11.49 25.90 4.93
CA GLU A 2 12.73 26.45 5.53
C GLU A 2 13.24 25.64 6.73
N SER A 3 12.36 25.10 7.58
CA SER A 3 12.79 24.28 8.73
C SER A 3 13.26 22.86 8.38
N ALA A 4 13.00 22.35 7.18
CA ALA A 4 13.44 21.00 6.76
C ALA A 4 14.91 21.01 6.33
N ALA A 5 15.32 22.06 5.59
CA ALA A 5 16.69 22.26 5.15
C ALA A 5 17.68 22.42 6.33
N ALA A 6 17.27 23.11 7.40
CA ALA A 6 18.07 23.26 8.62
C ALA A 6 18.31 21.95 9.39
N ARG A 7 17.55 20.88 9.08
CA ARG A 7 17.61 19.59 9.76
C ARG A 7 18.22 18.47 8.90
N GLY A 8 18.71 18.79 7.70
CA GLY A 8 19.26 17.80 6.77
C GLY A 8 18.21 16.81 6.23
N VAL A 9 16.92 17.10 6.40
CA VAL A 9 15.82 16.24 5.94
C VAL A 9 15.29 16.78 4.61
N PRO A 10 15.06 15.93 3.59
CA PRO A 10 14.46 16.36 2.33
C PRO A 10 13.15 17.11 2.58
N SER A 11 12.91 18.19 1.83
CA SER A 11 11.77 19.10 2.08
C SER A 11 10.39 18.47 1.90
N TRP A 12 10.32 17.30 1.29
CA TRP A 12 9.11 16.49 1.10
C TRP A 12 8.86 15.50 2.24
N LYS A 13 9.87 15.20 3.07
CA LYS A 13 9.83 14.19 4.14
C LYS A 13 9.45 14.81 5.48
N TYR A 14 8.49 14.19 6.18
CA TYR A 14 8.06 14.62 7.52
C TYR A 14 8.54 13.63 8.58
N THR A 15 9.42 14.11 9.47
CA THR A 15 10.09 13.31 10.52
C THR A 15 9.67 13.73 11.94
N GLY A 16 8.46 14.26 12.09
CA GLY A 16 7.84 14.42 13.41
C GLY A 16 8.35 15.54 14.34
N PRO A 17 8.79 16.73 13.89
CA PRO A 17 9.04 17.85 14.81
C PRO A 17 7.84 18.19 15.70
N ASP A 18 6.62 18.11 15.16
CA ASP A 18 5.39 18.39 15.93
C ASP A 18 4.89 17.14 16.67
N CYS A 19 5.50 15.97 16.46
CA CYS A 19 5.23 14.76 17.23
C CYS A 19 6.00 14.75 18.56
N VAL A 20 6.92 15.69 18.79
CA VAL A 20 7.73 15.81 20.00
C VAL A 20 7.64 17.24 20.53
N ILE A 21 6.43 17.66 20.90
CA ILE A 21 6.16 18.93 21.59
C ILE A 21 5.83 18.67 23.07
N SER A 22 6.14 19.64 23.93
CA SER A 22 5.85 19.52 25.37
C SER A 22 4.35 19.38 25.62
N ALA A 23 3.96 18.75 26.73
CA ALA A 23 2.55 18.64 27.12
C ALA A 23 1.87 20.02 27.26
N GLU A 24 2.64 21.03 27.69
CA GLU A 24 2.19 22.42 27.75
C GLU A 24 1.88 23.00 26.36
N GLU A 25 2.76 22.82 25.39
CA GLU A 25 2.53 23.24 24.00
C GLU A 25 1.37 22.47 23.35
N GLN A 26 1.23 21.18 23.64
CA GLN A 26 0.08 20.38 23.20
C GLN A 26 -1.23 20.96 23.73
N ALA A 27 -1.29 21.26 25.03
CA ALA A 27 -2.46 21.84 25.68
C ALA A 27 -2.76 23.25 25.15
N ALA A 28 -1.74 24.08 24.94
CA ALA A 28 -1.90 25.41 24.38
C ALA A 28 -2.48 25.38 22.95
N ARG A 29 -1.95 24.51 22.08
CA ARG A 29 -2.47 24.32 20.71
C ARG A 29 -3.91 23.78 20.70
N ALA A 30 -4.20 22.82 21.58
CA ALA A 30 -5.55 22.28 21.72
C ALA A 30 -6.54 23.34 22.21
N ALA A 31 -6.17 24.15 23.22
CA ALA A 31 -6.98 25.25 23.72
C ALA A 31 -7.21 26.35 22.67
N ALA A 32 -6.25 26.57 21.77
CA ALA A 32 -6.38 27.48 20.64
C ALA A 32 -7.23 26.92 19.48
N GLY A 33 -7.74 25.69 19.58
CA GLY A 33 -8.52 25.05 18.52
C GLY A 33 -7.70 24.77 17.24
N ALA A 34 -6.38 24.64 17.36
CA ALA A 34 -5.53 24.40 16.20
C ALA A 34 -5.83 23.00 15.61
N PRO A 35 -6.07 22.89 14.29
CA PRO A 35 -6.33 21.60 13.68
C PRO A 35 -5.09 20.71 13.79
N SER A 36 -5.29 19.44 14.17
CA SER A 36 -4.23 18.45 14.35
C SER A 36 -4.55 17.17 13.59
N VAL A 37 -3.54 16.36 13.32
CA VAL A 37 -3.71 15.05 12.66
C VAL A 37 -3.04 13.98 13.50
N VAL A 38 -3.51 12.74 13.41
CA VAL A 38 -2.84 11.59 14.04
C VAL A 38 -1.87 10.99 13.03
N ARG A 39 -0.64 10.70 13.45
CA ARG A 39 0.40 10.10 12.61
C ARG A 39 0.97 8.84 13.25
N CYS A 40 1.36 7.90 12.41
CA CYS A 40 2.21 6.79 12.83
C CYS A 40 3.66 7.27 12.87
N ARG A 41 4.34 7.05 14.01
CA ARG A 41 5.76 7.37 14.15
C ARG A 41 6.59 6.18 13.70
N VAL A 42 7.42 6.39 12.67
CA VAL A 42 8.30 5.34 12.17
C VAL A 42 9.49 5.13 13.13
N PRO A 43 9.76 3.90 13.60
CA PRO A 43 10.81 3.61 14.58
C PRO A 43 12.19 3.52 13.93
N ARG A 44 12.78 4.66 13.57
CA ARG A 44 14.06 4.75 12.84
C ARG A 44 15.27 4.12 13.55
N ALA A 45 15.22 3.96 14.88
CA ALA A 45 16.28 3.32 15.66
C ALA A 45 16.15 1.79 15.77
N ALA A 46 15.05 1.19 15.28
CA ALA A 46 14.74 -0.23 15.48
C ALA A 46 15.35 -1.15 14.40
N GLY A 47 16.11 -0.62 13.44
CA GLY A 47 16.64 -1.37 12.30
C GLY A 47 15.73 -1.33 11.08
N ARG A 48 16.06 -2.13 10.05
CA ARG A 48 15.32 -2.18 8.79
C ARG A 48 13.95 -2.84 8.96
N ILE A 49 12.99 -2.45 8.13
CA ILE A 49 11.67 -3.08 8.08
C ILE A 49 11.75 -4.19 7.03
N GLU A 50 11.67 -5.43 7.50
CA GLU A 50 11.89 -6.61 6.68
C GLU A 50 10.63 -7.47 6.59
N PHE A 51 10.37 -8.02 5.42
CA PHE A 51 9.30 -8.99 5.19
C PHE A 51 9.61 -9.88 4.00
N GLU A 52 9.01 -11.07 3.99
CA GLU A 52 9.05 -11.97 2.84
C GLU A 52 7.83 -11.70 1.95
N ASP A 53 8.07 -11.32 0.70
CA ASP A 53 7.00 -11.27 -0.30
C ASP A 53 6.87 -12.63 -1.00
N LEU A 54 5.65 -13.15 -1.08
CA LEU A 54 5.36 -14.44 -1.70
C LEU A 54 5.72 -14.50 -3.20
N VAL A 55 5.86 -13.36 -3.87
CA VAL A 55 6.19 -13.26 -5.30
C VAL A 55 7.59 -12.69 -5.51
N TYR A 56 7.93 -11.59 -4.85
CA TYR A 56 9.21 -10.90 -5.03
C TYR A 56 10.32 -11.34 -4.06
N GLY A 57 10.01 -12.24 -3.11
CA GLY A 57 10.95 -12.73 -2.12
C GLY A 57 11.31 -11.70 -1.05
N PRO A 58 12.50 -11.80 -0.44
CA PRO A 58 12.89 -10.97 0.71
C PRO A 58 12.92 -9.48 0.37
N GLN A 59 12.24 -8.67 1.18
CA GLN A 59 12.22 -7.22 1.10
C GLN A 59 12.84 -6.62 2.37
N SER A 60 13.65 -5.59 2.23
CA SER A 60 14.28 -4.89 3.35
C SER A 60 14.30 -3.39 3.08
N ILE A 61 13.54 -2.62 3.85
CA ILE A 61 13.32 -1.18 3.64
C ILE A 61 14.00 -0.39 4.76
N ASP A 62 14.69 0.69 4.39
CA ASP A 62 15.22 1.64 5.37
C ASP A 62 14.06 2.46 5.96
N PRO A 63 13.90 2.53 7.30
CA PRO A 63 12.90 3.39 7.93
C PRO A 63 13.03 4.86 7.52
N ASP A 64 14.22 5.30 7.09
CA ASP A 64 14.42 6.63 6.55
C ASP A 64 13.85 6.85 5.14
N GLU A 65 13.40 5.82 4.45
CA GLU A 65 12.61 5.99 3.23
C GLU A 65 11.13 6.26 3.55
N ILE A 66 10.72 6.13 4.81
CA ILE A 66 9.33 6.24 5.25
C ILE A 66 9.12 7.50 6.11
N ASP A 67 8.13 8.29 5.71
CA ASP A 67 7.64 9.43 6.48
C ASP A 67 6.80 8.99 7.68
N ASP A 68 6.75 9.82 8.72
CA ASP A 68 5.73 9.67 9.75
C ASP A 68 4.35 10.00 9.14
N PHE A 69 3.66 8.96 8.69
CA PHE A 69 2.50 9.06 7.82
C PHE A 69 1.21 9.30 8.61
N VAL A 70 0.27 10.01 8.00
CA VAL A 70 -1.02 10.37 8.62
C VAL A 70 -1.94 9.15 8.68
N LEU A 71 -2.62 8.98 9.81
CA LEU A 71 -3.63 7.96 10.07
C LEU A 71 -5.03 8.56 10.11
N LEU A 72 -5.20 9.69 10.82
CA LEU A 72 -6.47 10.42 10.92
C LEU A 72 -6.28 11.86 10.45
N ARG A 73 -7.24 12.36 9.68
CA ARG A 73 -7.35 13.79 9.36
C ARG A 73 -7.83 14.58 10.58
N ALA A 74 -7.81 15.91 10.48
CA ALA A 74 -8.25 16.81 11.56
C ALA A 74 -9.75 16.71 11.87
N ASP A 75 -10.55 16.24 10.92
CA ASP A 75 -11.98 15.93 11.12
C ASP A 75 -12.21 14.53 11.73
N GLY A 76 -11.14 13.80 12.08
CA GLY A 76 -11.21 12.45 12.63
C GLY A 76 -11.40 11.34 11.60
N SER A 77 -11.56 11.66 10.32
CA SER A 77 -11.74 10.64 9.28
C SER A 77 -10.45 9.83 9.05
N PRO A 78 -10.53 8.49 8.95
CA PRO A 78 -9.36 7.67 8.71
C PRO A 78 -8.83 7.79 7.28
N LEU A 79 -7.52 7.61 7.15
CA LEU A 79 -6.85 7.41 5.88
C LEU A 79 -6.66 5.93 5.59
N TYR A 80 -6.43 5.64 4.31
CA TYR A 80 -6.26 4.29 3.77
C TYR A 80 -5.40 3.36 4.64
N MET A 81 -4.23 3.83 5.12
CA MET A 81 -3.32 3.00 5.93
C MET A 81 -3.95 2.47 7.21
N LEU A 82 -4.73 3.31 7.90
CA LEU A 82 -5.40 2.89 9.12
C LEU A 82 -6.59 1.99 8.79
N SER A 83 -7.44 2.41 7.83
CA SER A 83 -8.64 1.66 7.46
C SER A 83 -8.31 0.23 7.04
N VAL A 84 -7.38 0.05 6.08
CA VAL A 84 -7.08 -1.28 5.55
C VAL A 84 -6.51 -2.22 6.61
N VAL A 85 -5.63 -1.74 7.48
CA VAL A 85 -5.04 -2.58 8.54
C VAL A 85 -6.07 -2.94 9.60
N CYS A 86 -6.93 -1.99 9.99
CA CYS A 86 -8.00 -2.28 10.94
C CYS A 86 -8.99 -3.32 10.38
N ASP A 87 -9.42 -3.16 9.13
CA ASP A 87 -10.35 -4.09 8.48
C ASP A 87 -9.71 -5.48 8.30
N ASP A 88 -8.45 -5.54 7.87
CA ASP A 88 -7.72 -6.80 7.73
C ASP A 88 -7.59 -7.56 9.08
N ILE A 89 -7.38 -6.83 10.18
CA ILE A 89 -7.32 -7.41 11.54
C ILE A 89 -8.69 -7.92 11.97
N ASP A 90 -9.74 -7.12 11.77
CA ASP A 90 -11.11 -7.46 12.17
C ASP A 90 -11.63 -8.71 11.43
N GLU A 91 -11.29 -8.82 10.15
CA GLU A 91 -11.64 -9.96 9.29
C GLU A 91 -10.66 -11.14 9.40
N GLY A 92 -9.56 -11.00 10.14
CA GLY A 92 -8.57 -12.07 10.34
C GLY A 92 -7.84 -12.48 9.05
N ILE A 93 -7.53 -11.52 8.18
CA ILE A 93 -6.84 -11.77 6.92
C ILE A 93 -5.44 -12.35 7.17
N THR A 94 -5.13 -13.46 6.50
CA THR A 94 -3.83 -14.16 6.64
C THR A 94 -2.89 -13.91 5.47
N HIS A 95 -3.43 -13.65 4.28
CA HIS A 95 -2.68 -13.46 3.04
C HIS A 95 -3.25 -12.26 2.28
N ILE A 96 -2.38 -11.30 1.95
CA ILE A 96 -2.73 -10.11 1.18
C ILE A 96 -2.06 -10.23 -0.20
N LEU A 97 -2.87 -10.51 -1.22
CA LEU A 97 -2.46 -10.54 -2.62
C LEU A 97 -2.95 -9.28 -3.34
N ARG A 98 -2.03 -8.46 -3.87
CA ARG A 98 -2.39 -7.17 -4.51
C ARG A 98 -1.37 -6.73 -5.55
N GLY A 99 -1.68 -5.72 -6.35
CA GLY A 99 -0.74 -5.19 -7.35
C GLY A 99 0.55 -4.61 -6.74
N GLN A 100 1.67 -4.77 -7.45
CA GLN A 100 3.00 -4.26 -7.05
C GLN A 100 3.05 -2.73 -6.85
N ASP A 101 2.08 -1.98 -7.35
CA ASP A 101 1.96 -0.55 -7.05
C ASP A 101 1.64 -0.25 -5.58
N HIS A 102 1.23 -1.26 -4.81
CA HIS A 102 1.05 -1.19 -3.37
C HIS A 102 2.24 -1.71 -2.55
N LEU A 103 3.33 -2.16 -3.18
CA LEU A 103 4.49 -2.73 -2.48
C LEU A 103 5.09 -1.75 -1.46
N SER A 104 5.16 -0.46 -1.80
CA SER A 104 5.68 0.59 -0.91
C SER A 104 4.78 0.91 0.29
N ASN A 105 3.53 0.43 0.30
CA ASN A 105 2.62 0.56 1.43
C ASN A 105 2.83 -0.54 2.48
N THR A 106 3.33 -1.69 2.05
CA THR A 106 3.54 -2.87 2.91
C THR A 106 4.37 -2.57 4.16
N PRO A 107 5.55 -1.92 4.10
CA PRO A 107 6.31 -1.63 5.31
C PRO A 107 5.55 -0.69 6.27
N LYS A 108 4.72 0.23 5.75
CA LYS A 108 3.87 1.11 6.58
C LYS A 108 2.77 0.32 7.29
N GLN A 109 2.16 -0.64 6.60
CA GLN A 109 1.12 -1.50 7.18
C GLN A 109 1.71 -2.43 8.23
N ILE A 110 2.87 -3.04 7.97
CA ILE A 110 3.59 -3.89 8.93
C ILE A 110 3.82 -3.14 10.25
N LEU A 111 4.30 -1.89 10.18
CA LEU A 111 4.47 -1.05 11.37
C LEU A 111 3.16 -0.84 12.15
N LEU A 112 2.03 -0.72 11.46
CA LEU A 112 0.72 -0.60 12.11
C LEU A 112 0.26 -1.90 12.75
N TYR A 113 0.37 -3.04 12.07
CA TYR A 113 0.08 -4.36 12.66
C TYR A 113 0.88 -4.55 13.95
N GLN A 114 2.19 -4.27 13.90
CA GLN A 114 3.08 -4.35 15.06
C GLN A 114 2.68 -3.39 16.17
N ALA A 115 2.36 -2.14 15.85
CA ALA A 115 1.92 -1.14 16.82
C ALA A 115 0.59 -1.49 17.49
N LEU A 116 -0.30 -2.19 16.78
CA LEU A 116 -1.58 -2.69 17.29
C LEU A 116 -1.45 -4.04 18.00
N GLY A 117 -0.26 -4.65 18.02
CA GLY A 117 -0.03 -5.97 18.61
C GLY A 117 -0.71 -7.12 17.86
N ALA A 118 -1.05 -6.90 16.59
CA ALA A 118 -1.72 -7.88 15.75
C ALA A 118 -0.71 -8.71 14.94
N PRO A 119 -1.05 -9.97 14.58
CA PRO A 119 -0.25 -10.75 13.65
C PRO A 119 -0.13 -10.04 12.29
N VAL A 120 1.08 -10.07 11.72
CA VAL A 120 1.33 -9.54 10.38
C VAL A 120 0.96 -10.63 9.35
N PRO A 121 0.08 -10.36 8.38
CA PRO A 121 -0.24 -11.32 7.33
C PRO A 121 0.92 -11.51 6.35
N GLN A 122 0.86 -12.58 5.56
CA GLN A 122 1.79 -12.77 4.45
C GLN A 122 1.39 -11.87 3.28
N PHE A 123 2.36 -11.25 2.62
CA PHE A 123 2.11 -10.36 1.48
C PHE A 123 2.61 -11.01 0.19
N GLY A 124 1.85 -10.89 -0.89
CA GLY A 124 2.28 -11.25 -2.23
C GLY A 124 1.89 -10.16 -3.23
N HIS A 125 2.86 -9.65 -3.98
CA HIS A 125 2.59 -8.57 -4.93
C HIS A 125 2.63 -9.06 -6.38
N LEU A 126 1.52 -8.84 -7.09
CA LEU A 126 1.36 -9.23 -8.49
C LEU A 126 1.91 -8.15 -9.42
N ALA A 127 2.64 -8.57 -10.45
CA ALA A 127 3.12 -7.66 -11.49
C ALA A 127 1.94 -6.92 -12.17
N LEU A 128 2.22 -5.70 -12.65
CA LEU A 128 1.20 -4.93 -13.35
C LEU A 128 0.99 -5.50 -14.75
N ILE A 129 -0.27 -5.53 -15.18
CA ILE A 129 -0.61 -5.82 -16.58
C ILE A 129 -0.10 -4.65 -17.44
N MET A 130 0.66 -4.99 -18.46
CA MET A 130 1.24 -4.04 -19.40
C MET A 130 0.39 -3.99 -20.68
N ALA A 131 0.27 -2.81 -21.26
CA ALA A 131 -0.31 -2.65 -22.58
C ALA A 131 0.69 -3.11 -23.68
N PRO A 132 0.22 -3.38 -24.92
CA PRO A 132 1.11 -3.80 -26.01
C PRO A 132 2.24 -2.81 -26.34
N ASP A 133 2.07 -1.54 -25.97
CA ASP A 133 3.08 -0.48 -26.12
C ASP A 133 4.12 -0.46 -24.98
N GLY A 134 4.05 -1.41 -24.04
CA GLY A 134 4.93 -1.51 -22.88
C GLY A 134 4.60 -0.53 -21.74
N SER A 135 3.51 0.24 -21.84
CA SER A 135 3.07 1.13 -20.76
C SER A 135 2.17 0.42 -19.75
N LYS A 136 2.05 0.96 -18.53
CA LYS A 136 1.08 0.44 -17.53
C LYS A 136 -0.33 0.51 -18.11
N LEU A 137 -1.02 -0.62 -18.15
CA LEU A 137 -2.42 -0.67 -18.53
C LEU A 137 -3.24 0.18 -17.56
N SER A 138 -4.05 1.09 -18.07
CA SER A 138 -4.73 2.10 -17.25
C SER A 138 -6.01 2.61 -17.87
N LYS A 139 -7.01 2.89 -17.02
CA LYS A 139 -8.32 3.45 -17.41
C LYS A 139 -8.20 4.70 -18.27
N ARG A 140 -7.30 5.62 -17.88
CA ARG A 140 -7.13 6.91 -18.57
C ARG A 140 -6.61 6.76 -20.01
N ARG A 141 -5.70 5.84 -20.28
CA ARG A 141 -5.03 5.72 -21.59
C ARG A 141 -5.68 4.67 -22.49
N HIS A 142 -6.20 3.59 -21.90
CA HIS A 142 -6.63 2.40 -22.65
C HIS A 142 -8.14 2.19 -22.63
N GLY A 143 -8.88 3.07 -21.94
CA GLY A 143 -10.33 3.21 -22.03
C GLY A 143 -11.08 1.89 -21.81
N GLU A 144 -11.79 1.44 -22.83
CA GLU A 144 -12.65 0.26 -22.77
C GLU A 144 -11.88 -1.05 -22.53
N VAL A 145 -10.61 -1.14 -22.95
CA VAL A 145 -9.80 -2.37 -22.87
C VAL A 145 -9.52 -2.79 -21.42
N VAL A 146 -9.64 -1.89 -20.44
CA VAL A 146 -9.46 -2.24 -19.02
C VAL A 146 -10.77 -2.61 -18.31
N SER A 147 -11.91 -2.49 -18.98
CA SER A 147 -13.22 -2.73 -18.37
C SER A 147 -13.71 -4.13 -18.67
N ILE A 148 -13.94 -4.93 -17.64
CA ILE A 148 -14.55 -6.26 -17.76
C ILE A 148 -15.94 -6.17 -18.43
N THR A 149 -16.68 -5.08 -18.20
CA THR A 149 -18.01 -4.88 -18.81
C THR A 149 -17.95 -4.77 -20.32
N THR A 150 -16.88 -4.19 -20.88
CA THR A 150 -16.70 -4.09 -22.33
C THR A 150 -16.62 -5.48 -22.95
N TYR A 151 -15.88 -6.40 -22.35
CA TYR A 151 -15.76 -7.77 -22.86
C TYR A 151 -17.08 -8.53 -22.72
N ARG A 152 -17.78 -8.39 -21.58
CA ARG A 152 -19.12 -8.94 -21.40
C ARG A 152 -20.08 -8.47 -22.49
N ASP A 153 -20.15 -7.16 -22.73
CA ASP A 153 -21.08 -6.56 -23.69
C ASP A 153 -20.71 -6.91 -25.15
N ARG A 154 -19.45 -7.28 -25.40
CA ARG A 154 -18.97 -7.83 -26.68
C ARG A 154 -19.14 -9.35 -26.81
N GLY A 155 -19.74 -10.03 -25.82
CA GLY A 155 -20.07 -11.45 -25.88
C GLY A 155 -18.95 -12.41 -25.50
N PHE A 156 -17.91 -11.95 -24.78
CA PHE A 156 -16.89 -12.86 -24.24
C PHE A 156 -17.49 -13.73 -23.14
N LEU A 157 -17.16 -15.03 -23.17
CA LEU A 157 -17.55 -15.97 -22.12
C LEU A 157 -16.81 -15.63 -20.81
N PRO A 158 -17.49 -15.64 -19.65
CA PRO A 158 -16.85 -15.42 -18.35
C PRO A 158 -15.68 -16.37 -18.10
N GLU A 159 -15.81 -17.64 -18.47
CA GLU A 159 -14.80 -18.68 -18.30
C GLU A 159 -13.56 -18.38 -19.13
N ALA A 160 -13.74 -17.95 -20.38
CA ALA A 160 -12.65 -17.52 -21.25
C ALA A 160 -11.92 -16.29 -20.69
N MET A 161 -12.66 -15.33 -20.12
CA MET A 161 -12.07 -14.16 -19.48
C MET A 161 -11.28 -14.54 -18.21
N CYS A 162 -11.83 -15.39 -17.36
CA CYS A 162 -11.15 -15.89 -16.16
C CYS A 162 -9.86 -16.64 -16.52
N SER A 163 -9.92 -17.57 -17.48
CA SER A 163 -8.74 -18.31 -17.95
C SER A 163 -7.68 -17.35 -18.51
N PHE A 164 -8.08 -16.39 -19.33
CA PHE A 164 -7.15 -15.38 -19.86
C PHE A 164 -6.48 -14.58 -18.74
N LEU A 165 -7.25 -14.05 -17.78
CA LEU A 165 -6.72 -13.26 -16.66
C LEU A 165 -5.83 -14.10 -15.74
N ALA A 166 -6.14 -15.37 -15.52
CA ALA A 166 -5.33 -16.27 -14.70
C ALA A 166 -3.95 -16.53 -15.32
N GLN A 167 -3.85 -16.53 -16.65
CA GLN A 167 -2.57 -16.68 -17.37
C GLN A 167 -1.73 -15.38 -17.37
N LEU A 168 -2.31 -14.23 -17.01
CA LEU A 168 -1.58 -12.97 -16.89
C LEU A 168 -0.75 -12.94 -15.61
N GLY A 169 0.45 -13.51 -15.67
CA GLY A 169 1.41 -13.52 -14.56
C GLY A 169 1.62 -14.90 -13.92
N TYR A 170 1.00 -15.95 -14.47
CA TYR A 170 1.19 -17.34 -14.06
C TYR A 170 1.29 -18.24 -15.29
N SER A 171 2.18 -19.22 -15.24
CA SER A 171 2.29 -20.27 -16.26
C SER A 171 2.24 -21.64 -15.58
N THR A 172 1.58 -22.59 -16.22
CA THR A 172 1.38 -23.97 -15.73
C THR A 172 2.64 -24.83 -15.81
N GLY A 173 3.77 -24.30 -16.29
CA GLY A 173 5.04 -25.01 -16.46
C GLY A 173 5.05 -26.03 -17.61
N GLU A 174 3.88 -26.57 -17.98
CA GLU A 174 3.67 -27.38 -19.18
C GLU A 174 3.17 -26.48 -20.32
N ALA A 175 3.95 -26.42 -21.39
CA ALA A 175 3.66 -25.63 -22.59
C ALA A 175 2.57 -26.32 -23.44
N GLU A 176 1.34 -26.36 -22.95
CA GLU A 176 0.17 -26.64 -23.79
C GLU A 176 -0.57 -25.32 -24.01
N GLU A 177 -0.30 -24.67 -25.15
CA GLU A 177 -0.76 -23.33 -25.54
C GLU A 177 -2.29 -23.22 -25.78
N SER A 178 -3.11 -24.17 -25.33
CA SER A 178 -4.47 -24.32 -25.88
C SER A 178 -5.56 -24.78 -24.92
N GLU A 179 -5.29 -25.01 -23.64
CA GLU A 179 -6.34 -25.43 -22.71
C GLU A 179 -6.86 -24.25 -21.89
N LEU A 180 -8.19 -24.05 -21.93
CA LEU A 180 -8.87 -23.24 -20.93
C LEU A 180 -8.51 -23.80 -19.56
N LEU A 181 -8.04 -22.95 -18.65
CA LEU A 181 -7.98 -23.30 -17.24
C LEU A 181 -9.44 -23.49 -16.79
N THR A 182 -9.82 -24.75 -16.56
CA THR A 182 -11.18 -25.16 -16.14
C THR A 182 -11.24 -25.44 -14.65
#